data_AF-A0A2G6C8X5-F1
#
_entry.id   AF-A0A2G6C8X5-F1
#
_cell.length_a   1.000
_cell.length_b   1.000
_cell.length_c   1.000
_cell.angle_alpha   90.00
_cell.angle_beta   90.00
_cell.angle_gamma   90.00
#
_symmetry.space_group_name_H-M   'P 1'
#
loop_
_entity.id
_entity.type
_entity.pdbx_description
1 polymer ?
#
loop_
_entity_poly.entity_id
_entity_poly.type
_entity_poly.pdbx_seq_one_letter_code
_entity_poly.pdbx_strand_id
1 'polypeptide(L)' 'MDPAPGFKVIGIDIDPDKVDAITQGKSYIEHITAESIQAAKNQGFEATTDFSRASECDALILCVP' A
#
# COMPACT_ATOMS: atom_id res chain seq x y z
N MET A 1 -8.21 21.14 17.03
CA MET A 1 -8.12 21.02 15.57
C MET A 1 -7.91 19.54 15.33
N ASP A 2 -8.96 18.81 14.95
CA ASP A 2 -8.86 17.38 14.70
C ASP A 2 -7.92 17.16 13.50
N PRO A 3 -6.93 16.26 13.60
CA PRO A 3 -6.11 15.91 12.45
C PRO A 3 -7.03 15.39 11.35
N ALA A 4 -6.94 15.96 10.15
CA ALA A 4 -7.70 15.48 9.01
C ALA A 4 -7.47 13.97 8.85
N PRO A 5 -8.52 13.15 8.65
CA PRO A 5 -8.34 11.72 8.46
C PRO A 5 -7.47 11.50 7.22
N GLY A 6 -6.38 10.75 7.38
CA GLY A 6 -5.54 10.35 6.25
C GLY A 6 -6.34 9.55 5.21
N PHE A 7 -5.85 9.53 3.97
CA PHE A 7 -6.46 8.71 2.92
C PHE A 7 -6.24 7.23 3.21
N LYS A 8 -7.27 6.41 2.99
CA LYS A 8 -7.10 4.96 2.89
C LYS A 8 -6.46 4.64 1.55
N VAL A 9 -5.45 3.77 1.55
CA VAL A 9 -4.67 3.49 0.34
C VAL A 9 -4.60 1.99 0.14
N ILE A 10 -4.95 1.55 -1.08
CA ILE A 10 -4.80 0.16 -1.54
C ILE A 10 -3.65 0.14 -2.54
N GLY A 11 -2.58 -0.57 -2.23
CA GLY A 11 -1.50 -0.90 -3.16
C GLY A 11 -1.81 -2.19 -3.90
N ILE A 12 -1.76 -2.15 -5.24
CA ILE A 12 -2.02 -3.31 -6.08
C ILE A 12 -0.75 -3.63 -6.86
N ASP A 13 -0.25 -4.86 -6.75
CA ASP A 13 0.86 -5.38 -7.56
C ASP A 13 0.50 -6.81 -8.01
N ILE A 14 0.92 -7.20 -9.22
CA ILE A 14 0.68 -8.55 -9.74
C ILE A 14 1.59 -9.60 -9.11
N ASP A 15 2.68 -9.16 -8.48
CA ASP A 15 3.68 -10.01 -7.85
C ASP A 15 3.27 -10.33 -6.39
N PRO A 16 2.90 -11.59 -6.10
CA PRO A 16 2.48 -11.98 -4.75
C PRO A 16 3.61 -11.85 -3.72
N ASP A 17 4.88 -12.02 -4.10
CA ASP A 17 6.00 -11.96 -3.16
C ASP A 17 6.19 -10.53 -2.64
N LYS A 18 5.98 -9.53 -3.49
CA LYS A 18 6.00 -8.12 -3.10
C LYS A 18 4.85 -7.78 -2.17
N VAL A 19 3.63 -8.22 -2.51
CA VAL A 19 2.44 -8.02 -1.67
C VAL A 19 2.63 -8.65 -0.30
N ASP A 20 3.17 -9.87 -0.25
CA ASP A 20 3.46 -10.57 1.00
C ASP A 20 4.53 -9.87 1.84
N ALA A 21 5.62 -9.39 1.21
CA ALA A 21 6.66 -8.63 1.89
C ALA A 21 6.07 -7.38 2.58
N ILE A 22 5.29 -6.59 1.85
CA ILE A 22 4.64 -5.39 2.35
C ILE A 22 3.62 -5.72 3.44
N THR A 23 2.80 -6.75 3.24
CA THR A 23 1.81 -7.21 4.23
C THR A 23 2.50 -7.65 5.53
N GLN A 24 3.69 -8.24 5.46
CA GLN A 24 4.53 -8.57 6.61
C GLN A 24 5.25 -7.35 7.23
N GLY A 25 5.12 -6.17 6.64
CA GLY A 25 5.79 -4.95 7.10
C GLY A 25 7.28 -4.90 6.74
N LYS A 26 7.70 -5.71 5.76
CA LYS A 26 9.07 -5.76 5.25
C LYS A 26 9.19 -4.86 4.03
N SER A 27 10.33 -4.19 3.90
CA SER A 27 10.63 -3.48 2.65
C SER A 27 11.32 -4.38 1.64
N TYR A 28 10.81 -4.36 0.42
CA TYR A 28 11.49 -4.87 -0.77
C TYR A 28 11.97 -3.73 -1.69
N ILE A 29 11.60 -2.47 -1.39
CA ILE A 29 11.87 -1.29 -2.21
C ILE A 29 13.11 -0.61 -1.64
N GLU A 30 14.17 -0.51 -2.44
CA GLU A 30 15.51 -0.07 -2.00
C GLU A 30 15.52 1.23 -1.19
N HIS A 31 14.67 2.20 -1.55
CA HIS A 31 14.63 3.52 -0.93
C HIS A 31 13.49 3.71 0.07
N ILE A 32 12.74 2.66 0.40
CA ILE A 32 11.67 2.71 1.40
C ILE A 32 12.07 1.81 2.57
N THR A 33 11.95 2.31 3.79
CA THR A 33 12.32 1.52 4.97
C THR A 33 11.15 0.68 5.47
N ALA A 34 11.44 -0.40 6.21
CA ALA A 34 10.41 -1.23 6.83
C ALA A 34 9.54 -0.44 7.83
N GLU A 35 10.14 0.52 8.54
CA GLU A 35 9.44 1.40 9.47
C GLU A 35 8.41 2.26 8.74
N SER A 36 8.75 2.76 7.54
CA SER A 36 7.83 3.55 6.71
C SER A 36 6.62 2.73 6.27
N ILE A 37 6.83 1.46 5.89
CA ILE A 37 5.75 0.54 5.52
C ILE A 37 4.86 0.24 6.73
N GLN A 38 5.44 -0.03 7.90
CA GLN A 38 4.67 -0.29 9.11
C GLN A 38 3.87 0.94 9.54
N ALA A 39 4.45 2.13 9.43
CA ALA A 39 3.75 3.38 9.68
C ALA A 39 2.56 3.58 8.72
N ALA A 40 2.73 3.28 7.43
CA ALA A 40 1.64 3.35 6.45
C ALA A 40 0.53 2.34 6.76
N LYS A 41 0.88 1.10 7.10
CA LYS A 41 -0.10 0.07 7.50
C LYS A 41 -0.90 0.48 8.73
N ASN A 42 -0.23 1.05 9.74
CA ASN A 42 -0.90 1.57 10.94
C ASN A 42 -1.85 2.74 10.61
N GLN A 43 -1.64 3.40 9.46
CA GLN A 43 -2.51 4.45 8.93
C GLN A 43 -3.58 3.93 7.96
N GLY A 44 -3.70 2.61 7.77
CA GLY A 44 -4.73 1.98 6.94
C GLY A 44 -4.32 1.65 5.50
N PHE A 45 -3.01 1.55 5.23
CA PHE A 45 -2.52 1.03 3.95
C PHE A 45 -2.66 -0.50 3.88
N GLU A 46 -3.19 -1.00 2.76
CA GLU A 46 -3.33 -2.42 2.43
C GLU A 46 -2.64 -2.74 1.10
N ALA A 47 -2.04 -3.93 0.97
CA ALA A 47 -1.50 -4.43 -0.30
C ALA A 47 -2.29 -5.65 -0.77
N THR A 48 -2.50 -5.79 -2.08
CA THR A 48 -3.24 -6.93 -2.66
C THR A 48 -2.77 -7.25 -4.08
N THR A 49 -3.00 -8.48 -4.51
CA THR A 49 -2.91 -8.89 -5.93
C THR A 49 -4.25 -8.81 -6.65
N ASP A 50 -5.35 -8.55 -5.93
CA ASP A 50 -6.71 -8.51 -6.48
C ASP A 50 -6.98 -7.14 -7.13
N PHE A 51 -6.82 -7.07 -8.44
CA PHE A 51 -7.09 -5.86 -9.21
C PHE A 51 -8.56 -5.44 -9.21
N SER A 52 -9.51 -6.32 -8.88
CA SER A 52 -10.94 -5.97 -8.83
C SER A 52 -11.23 -4.89 -7.78
N ARG A 53 -10.39 -4.81 -6.74
CA ARG A 53 -10.44 -3.80 -5.68
C ARG A 53 -10.12 -2.38 -6.15
N ALA A 54 -9.57 -2.19 -7.36
CA ALA A 54 -9.41 -0.86 -7.95
C ALA A 54 -10.73 -0.09 -8.05
N SER A 55 -11.87 -0.80 -8.12
CA SER A 55 -13.22 -0.22 -8.09
C SER A 55 -13.62 0.41 -6.74
N GLU A 56 -12.89 0.11 -5.66
CA GLU A 56 -13.08 0.74 -4.34
C GLU A 56 -12.45 2.15 -4.26
N CYS A 57 -11.53 2.47 -5.17
CA CYS A 57 -10.72 3.69 -5.09
C CYS A 57 -11.40 4.89 -5.78
N ASP A 58 -11.44 6.03 -5.10
CA ASP A 58 -11.88 7.30 -5.69
C ASP A 58 -10.88 7.85 -6.72
N ALA A 59 -9.61 7.48 -6.58
CA ALA A 59 -8.51 7.89 -7.46
C ALA A 59 -7.53 6.73 -7.67
N LEU A 60 -7.03 6.59 -8.89
CA LEU A 60 -6.04 5.59 -9.27
C LEU A 60 -4.73 6.27 -9.70
N ILE A 61 -3.61 5.80 -9.14
CA ILE A 61 -2.27 6.21 -9.52
C ILE A 61 -1.56 5.00 -10.11
N LEU A 62 -1.17 5.08 -11.38
CA LEU A 62 -0.49 4.00 -12.09
C LEU A 62 1.01 4.29 -12.12
N CYS A 63 1.79 3.40 -11.49
CA CYS A 63 3.25 3.52 -11.33
C CYS A 63 3.99 2.31 -11.93
N VAL A 64 3.40 1.69 -12.96
CA VAL A 64 4.01 0.57 -13.70
C VAL A 64 4.98 1.10 -14.78
N PRO A 65 5.95 0.30 -15.24
CA PRO A 65 6.78 0.64 -16.39
C PRO A 65 5.99 0.87 -17.68
#